data_AF-R8QV91-F1
#
_entry.id   AF-R8QV91-F1
#
_cell.length_a   1.000
_cell.length_b   1.000
_cell.length_c   1.000
_cell.angle_alpha   90.00
_cell.angle_beta   90.00
_cell.angle_gamma   90.00
#
_symmetry.space_group_name_H-M   'P 1'
#
loop_
_entity.id
_entity.type
_entity.pdbx_description
1 polymer ?
#
loop_
_entity_poly.entity_id
_entity_poly.type
_entity_poly.pdbx_seq_one_letter_code
_entity_poly.pdbx_strand_id
1 'polypeptide(L)'
;MDREEPYKKTYSLADIARMLGKPRTTLQAWRDQFKPYLPTVAGTKGRTLRYEQEALELFKLIANMKDAQEPPEIIEQMLKQNVDYIVVEESDEDNEITKPIIQTMYESMKEVSIYFQEQKAMNMELLKRIDNLEQTNQTLTNKIDEQQKTIDKKINNRDQQLLEVVREIQETKKLVASSQQEKSWFAKLFKK
;
A
#
# COMPACT_ATOMS: atom_id res chain seq x y z
N MET A 1 -12.61 -37.69 16.54
CA MET A 1 -11.66 -36.63 16.96
C MET A 1 -12.25 -35.31 16.51
N ASP A 2 -12.44 -34.45 17.49
CA ASP A 2 -13.38 -33.34 17.55
C ASP A 2 -13.10 -32.25 16.52
N ARG A 3 -14.14 -31.88 15.76
CA ARG A 3 -14.21 -30.55 15.16
C ARG A 3 -14.92 -29.67 16.18
N GLU A 4 -14.17 -29.03 17.06
CA GLU A 4 -14.65 -27.86 17.78
C GLU A 4 -14.83 -26.74 16.75
N GLU A 5 -16.02 -26.70 16.12
CA GLU A 5 -16.48 -25.45 15.52
C GLU A 5 -16.49 -24.41 16.64
N PRO A 6 -15.81 -23.26 16.48
CA PRO A 6 -15.86 -22.21 17.49
C PRO A 6 -17.34 -21.88 17.67
N TYR A 7 -17.88 -22.06 18.87
CA TYR A 7 -19.30 -21.83 19.16
C TYR A 7 -19.70 -20.42 18.67
N LYS A 8 -20.19 -20.32 17.43
CA LYS A 8 -20.71 -19.07 16.88
C LYS A 8 -21.86 -18.69 17.77
N LYS A 9 -21.75 -17.54 18.43
CA LYS A 9 -22.73 -17.12 19.42
C LYS A 9 -24.04 -16.81 18.67
N THR A 10 -25.00 -17.71 18.83
CA THR A 10 -26.31 -17.59 18.20
C THR A 10 -27.29 -16.90 19.14
N TYR A 11 -28.11 -16.02 18.58
CA TYR A 11 -29.08 -15.24 19.34
C TYR A 11 -30.50 -15.57 18.87
N SER A 12 -31.42 -15.74 19.81
CA SER A 12 -32.85 -15.75 19.47
C SER A 12 -33.34 -14.32 19.25
N LEU A 13 -34.44 -14.15 18.50
CA LEU A 13 -35.08 -12.83 18.34
C LEU A 13 -35.41 -12.16 19.69
N ALA A 14 -35.72 -12.96 20.71
CA ALA A 14 -35.99 -12.47 22.05
C ALA A 14 -34.72 -11.94 22.74
N ASP A 15 -33.56 -12.57 22.50
CA ASP A 15 -32.29 -12.09 23.04
C ASP A 15 -31.86 -10.79 22.37
N ILE A 16 -32.03 -10.70 21.04
CA ILE A 16 -31.79 -9.46 20.29
C ILE A 16 -32.69 -8.34 20.78
N ALA A 17 -33.98 -8.60 21.01
CA ALA A 17 -34.91 -7.62 21.54
C ALA A 17 -34.46 -7.06 22.90
N ARG A 18 -34.00 -7.93 23.81
CA ARG A 18 -33.46 -7.51 25.11
C ARG A 18 -32.17 -6.71 24.97
N MET A 19 -31.27 -7.11 24.07
CA MET A 19 -29.99 -6.41 23.85
C MET A 19 -30.17 -5.03 23.22
N LEU A 20 -31.17 -4.85 22.36
CA LEU A 20 -31.46 -3.56 21.71
C LEU A 20 -32.41 -2.66 22.52
N GLY A 21 -33.01 -3.19 23.60
CA GLY A 21 -34.02 -2.46 24.37
C GLY A 21 -35.29 -2.15 23.58
N LYS A 22 -35.60 -2.93 22.53
CA LYS A 22 -36.76 -2.73 21.65
C LYS A 22 -37.78 -3.86 21.83
N PRO A 23 -39.09 -3.58 21.66
CA PRO A 23 -40.11 -4.63 21.75
C PRO A 23 -39.88 -5.75 20.73
N ARG A 24 -40.12 -6.99 21.15
CA ARG A 24 -39.98 -8.17 20.27
C ARG A 24 -40.85 -8.09 19.02
N THR A 25 -42.03 -7.48 19.13
CA THR A 25 -42.96 -7.26 18.01
C THR A 25 -42.38 -6.32 16.95
N THR A 26 -41.64 -5.29 17.39
CA THR A 26 -40.93 -4.35 16.49
C THR A 26 -39.82 -5.06 15.73
N LEU A 27 -39.02 -5.87 16.42
CA LEU A 27 -37.98 -6.68 15.77
C LEU A 27 -38.57 -7.73 14.83
N GLN A 28 -39.74 -8.28 15.15
CA GLN A 28 -40.45 -9.19 14.26
C GLN A 28 -40.87 -8.48 12.97
N ALA A 29 -41.42 -7.27 13.07
CA ALA A 29 -41.76 -6.47 11.89
C ALA A 29 -40.52 -6.14 11.03
N TRP A 30 -39.39 -5.76 11.66
CA TRP A 30 -38.15 -5.51 10.95
C TRP A 30 -37.57 -6.75 10.29
N ARG A 31 -37.62 -7.90 10.98
CA ARG A 31 -37.23 -9.19 10.41
C ARG A 31 -38.06 -9.50 9.17
N ASP A 32 -39.38 -9.32 9.25
CA ASP A 32 -40.27 -9.66 8.15
C ASP A 32 -40.06 -8.69 6.97
N GLN A 33 -39.75 -7.42 7.24
CA GLN A 33 -39.44 -6.40 6.23
C GLN A 33 -38.06 -6.60 5.56
N PHE A 34 -37.04 -6.98 6.32
CA PHE A 34 -35.64 -7.07 5.84
C PHE A 34 -35.11 -8.50 5.81
N LYS A 35 -36.01 -9.50 5.74
CA LYS A 35 -35.70 -10.93 5.75
C LYS A 35 -34.54 -11.33 4.81
N PRO A 36 -34.45 -10.82 3.56
CA PRO A 36 -33.40 -11.23 2.62
C PRO A 36 -31.98 -10.85 3.04
N TYR A 37 -31.83 -9.88 3.95
CA TYR A 37 -30.54 -9.32 4.34
C TYR A 37 -30.03 -9.86 5.68
N LEU A 38 -30.86 -10.60 6.42
CA LEU A 38 -30.54 -11.04 7.78
C LEU A 38 -29.98 -12.46 7.76
N PRO A 39 -28.69 -12.68 8.08
CA PRO A 39 -28.11 -14.01 8.09
C PRO A 39 -28.71 -14.85 9.21
N THR A 40 -29.28 -16.00 8.84
CA THR A 40 -29.87 -16.98 9.77
C THR A 40 -29.01 -18.23 9.84
N VAL A 41 -28.97 -18.84 11.02
CA VAL A 41 -28.21 -20.07 11.25
C VAL A 41 -28.85 -21.22 10.48
N ALA A 42 -28.05 -21.90 9.64
CA ALA A 42 -28.48 -23.03 8.82
C ALA A 42 -29.14 -24.12 9.67
N GLY A 43 -30.26 -24.67 9.19
CA GLY A 43 -31.02 -25.74 9.88
C GLY A 43 -31.98 -25.25 10.96
N THR A 44 -32.10 -23.94 11.21
CA THR A 44 -33.11 -23.38 12.13
C THR A 44 -34.34 -22.89 11.39
N LYS A 45 -35.56 -23.29 11.80
CA LYS A 45 -36.81 -22.94 11.10
C LYS A 45 -37.90 -22.49 12.08
N GLY A 46 -38.69 -21.51 11.65
CA GLY A 46 -39.88 -21.04 12.38
C GLY A 46 -39.58 -20.55 13.81
N ARG A 47 -40.10 -21.26 14.82
CA ARG A 47 -39.98 -20.88 16.23
C ARG A 47 -38.57 -21.07 16.81
N THR A 48 -37.73 -21.89 16.18
CA THR A 48 -36.35 -22.16 16.61
C THR A 48 -35.32 -21.34 15.83
N LEU A 49 -35.77 -20.39 14.99
CA LEU A 49 -34.90 -19.54 14.18
C LEU A 49 -33.87 -18.82 15.04
N ARG A 50 -32.59 -18.98 14.68
CA ARG A 50 -31.47 -18.31 15.34
C ARG A 50 -30.72 -17.42 14.38
N TYR A 51 -30.15 -16.36 14.95
CA TYR A 51 -29.40 -15.35 14.24
C TYR A 51 -27.92 -15.45 14.62
N GLU A 52 -27.05 -15.27 13.64
CA GLU A 52 -25.62 -15.11 13.90
C GLU A 52 -25.32 -13.73 14.51
N GLN A 53 -24.10 -13.55 15.00
CA GLN A 53 -23.66 -12.25 15.54
C GLN A 53 -23.76 -11.13 14.49
N GLU A 54 -23.50 -11.44 13.23
CA GLU A 54 -23.62 -10.49 12.11
C GLU A 54 -25.04 -9.95 11.97
N ALA A 55 -26.06 -10.82 12.12
CA ALA A 55 -27.45 -10.38 12.11
C ALA A 55 -27.78 -9.44 13.29
N LEU A 56 -27.16 -9.61 14.46
CA LEU A 56 -27.31 -8.66 15.56
C LEU A 56 -26.81 -7.27 15.18
N GLU A 57 -25.71 -7.16 14.44
CA GLU A 57 -25.16 -5.89 13.97
C GLU A 57 -26.09 -5.24 12.93
N LEU A 58 -26.66 -6.03 12.01
CA LEU A 58 -27.67 -5.53 11.08
C LEU A 58 -28.94 -5.07 11.79
N PHE A 59 -29.40 -5.78 12.83
CA PHE A 59 -30.51 -5.30 13.65
C PHE A 59 -30.19 -4.02 14.41
N LYS A 60 -28.95 -3.81 14.87
CA LYS A 60 -28.51 -2.53 15.44
C LYS A 60 -28.56 -1.41 14.40
N LEU A 61 -28.08 -1.67 13.18
CA LEU A 61 -28.12 -0.72 12.08
C LEU A 61 -29.57 -0.32 11.76
N ILE A 62 -30.46 -1.30 11.59
CA ILE A 62 -31.90 -1.05 11.36
C ILE A 62 -32.49 -0.23 12.52
N ALA A 63 -32.16 -0.57 13.76
CA ALA A 63 -32.67 0.17 14.93
C ALA A 63 -32.25 1.64 14.89
N ASN A 64 -30.97 1.93 14.63
CA ASN A 64 -30.45 3.29 14.54
C ASN A 64 -31.12 4.09 13.42
N MET A 65 -31.30 3.46 12.25
CA MET A 65 -31.90 4.11 11.08
C MET A 65 -33.40 4.37 11.28
N LYS A 66 -34.11 3.42 11.91
CA LYS A 66 -35.53 3.60 12.27
C LYS A 66 -35.71 4.66 13.35
N ASP A 67 -34.79 4.74 14.32
CA ASP A 67 -34.78 5.81 15.33
C ASP A 67 -34.48 7.18 14.69
N ALA A 68 -33.67 7.21 13.62
CA ALA A 68 -33.42 8.40 12.80
C ALA A 68 -34.56 8.72 11.78
N GLN A 69 -35.64 7.93 11.77
CA GLN A 69 -36.78 8.08 10.83
C GLN A 69 -36.40 7.95 9.35
N GLU A 70 -35.36 7.19 9.04
CA GLU A 70 -34.94 6.97 7.66
C GLU A 70 -35.99 6.16 6.86
N PRO A 71 -36.19 6.47 5.56
CA PRO A 71 -37.07 5.70 4.70
C PRO A 71 -36.61 4.23 4.58
N PRO A 72 -37.55 3.27 4.48
CA PRO A 72 -37.22 1.86 4.29
C PRO A 72 -36.24 1.57 3.14
N GLU A 73 -36.31 2.36 2.06
CA GLU A 73 -35.48 2.21 0.86
C GLU A 73 -34.00 2.51 1.16
N ILE A 74 -33.73 3.52 2.00
CA ILE A 74 -32.37 3.89 2.43
C ILE A 74 -31.81 2.82 3.38
N ILE A 75 -32.65 2.26 4.24
CA ILE A 75 -32.28 1.14 5.11
C ILE A 75 -31.90 -0.07 4.26
N GLU A 76 -32.69 -0.39 3.24
CA GLU A 76 -32.40 -1.49 2.32
C GLU A 76 -31.08 -1.29 1.57
N GLN A 77 -30.80 -0.08 1.07
CA GLN A 77 -29.56 0.23 0.39
C GLN A 77 -28.34 0.05 1.31
N MET A 78 -28.43 0.52 2.56
CA MET A 78 -27.36 0.34 3.53
C MET A 78 -27.16 -1.13 3.90
N LEU A 79 -28.25 -1.91 4.03
CA LEU A 79 -28.15 -3.35 4.26
C LEU A 79 -27.49 -4.07 3.07
N LYS A 80 -27.82 -3.71 1.82
CA LYS A 80 -27.16 -4.25 0.62
C LYS A 80 -25.64 -4.03 0.61
N GLN A 81 -25.18 -2.88 1.09
CA GLN A 81 -23.75 -2.56 1.12
C GLN A 81 -22.99 -3.29 2.25
N ASN A 82 -23.69 -3.72 3.31
CA ASN A 82 -23.08 -4.34 4.49
C ASN A 82 -23.21 -5.87 4.52
N VAL A 83 -23.86 -6.49 3.53
CA VAL A 83 -24.02 -7.95 3.44
C VAL A 83 -22.96 -8.52 2.50
N ASP A 84 -21.95 -9.17 3.08
CA ASP A 84 -20.82 -9.78 2.35
C ASP A 84 -21.18 -11.13 1.70
N TYR A 85 -22.29 -11.76 2.13
CA TYR A 85 -22.83 -12.98 1.52
C TYR A 85 -24.34 -13.10 1.75
N ILE A 86 -25.09 -13.38 0.69
CA ILE A 86 -26.53 -13.73 0.78
C ILE A 86 -26.61 -15.25 0.83
N VAL A 87 -27.10 -15.81 1.93
CA VAL A 87 -27.40 -17.23 2.03
C VAL A 87 -28.72 -17.48 1.29
N VAL A 88 -28.63 -17.99 0.06
CA VAL A 88 -29.79 -18.47 -0.70
C VAL A 88 -30.07 -19.91 -0.27
N GLU A 89 -31.25 -20.17 0.30
CA GLU A 89 -31.73 -21.55 0.50
C GLU A 89 -32.03 -22.15 -0.90
N GLU A 90 -31.62 -23.41 -1.15
CA GLU A 90 -31.84 -24.14 -2.42
C GLU A 90 -33.32 -24.23 -2.86
N SER A 91 -34.28 -23.83 -2.02
CA SER A 91 -35.71 -23.81 -2.37
C SER A 91 -36.19 -22.55 -3.11
N ASP A 92 -35.33 -21.54 -3.28
CA ASP A 92 -35.72 -20.21 -3.74
C ASP A 92 -35.30 -19.91 -5.20
N GLU A 93 -35.17 -20.94 -6.06
CA GLU A 93 -34.86 -20.77 -7.49
C GLU A 93 -35.92 -19.92 -8.25
N ASP A 94 -37.12 -19.79 -7.67
CA ASP A 94 -38.25 -19.03 -8.22
C ASP A 94 -38.52 -17.67 -7.55
N ASN A 95 -37.61 -17.16 -6.71
CA ASN A 95 -37.76 -15.80 -6.17
C ASN A 95 -37.33 -14.74 -7.21
N GLU A 96 -38.27 -13.89 -7.65
CA GLU A 96 -38.03 -12.81 -8.64
C GLU A 96 -36.93 -11.81 -8.23
N ILE A 97 -36.60 -11.75 -6.94
CA ILE A 97 -35.58 -10.84 -6.37
C ILE A 97 -34.17 -11.47 -6.41
N THR A 98 -34.04 -12.79 -6.38
CA THR A 98 -32.74 -13.48 -6.30
C THR A 98 -32.00 -13.46 -7.65
N LYS A 99 -32.73 -13.62 -8.76
CA LYS A 99 -32.18 -13.55 -10.13
C LYS A 99 -31.49 -12.23 -10.46
N PRO A 100 -32.09 -11.04 -10.23
CA PRO A 100 -31.43 -9.77 -10.54
C PRO A 100 -30.19 -9.54 -9.68
N ILE A 101 -30.18 -9.98 -8.41
CA ILE A 101 -29.01 -9.84 -7.53
C ILE A 101 -27.83 -10.69 -8.05
N ILE A 102 -28.07 -11.94 -8.43
CA ILE A 102 -27.02 -12.81 -9.00
C ILE A 102 -26.48 -12.24 -10.31
N GLN A 103 -27.35 -11.69 -11.17
CA GLN A 103 -26.94 -11.05 -12.42
C GLN A 103 -26.06 -9.81 -12.16
N THR A 104 -26.47 -8.93 -11.23
CA THR A 104 -25.66 -7.77 -10.83
C THR A 104 -24.31 -8.19 -10.26
N MET A 105 -24.26 -9.25 -9.43
CA MET A 105 -23.02 -9.78 -8.88
C MET A 105 -22.09 -10.33 -9.98
N TYR A 106 -22.63 -11.04 -10.96
CA TYR A 106 -21.86 -11.55 -12.10
C TYR A 106 -21.26 -10.41 -12.93
N GLU A 107 -22.06 -9.37 -13.20
CA GLU A 107 -21.62 -8.18 -13.91
C GLU A 107 -20.53 -7.42 -13.14
N SER A 108 -20.71 -7.21 -11.83
CA SER A 108 -19.68 -6.58 -10.99
C SER A 108 -18.41 -7.43 -10.90
N MET A 109 -18.53 -8.75 -10.82
CA MET A 109 -17.38 -9.66 -10.77
C MET A 109 -16.60 -9.66 -12.09
N LYS A 110 -17.31 -9.53 -13.22
CA LYS A 110 -16.70 -9.36 -14.54
C LYS A 110 -15.91 -8.04 -14.62
N GLU A 111 -16.48 -6.95 -14.11
CA GLU A 111 -15.80 -5.64 -14.06
C GLU A 111 -14.54 -5.69 -13.17
N VAL A 112 -14.66 -6.26 -11.97
CA VAL A 112 -13.52 -6.47 -11.07
C VAL A 112 -12.43 -7.33 -11.72
N SER A 113 -12.82 -8.35 -12.50
CA SER A 113 -11.86 -9.20 -13.22
C SER A 113 -11.10 -8.43 -14.30
N ILE A 114 -11.76 -7.51 -15.01
CA ILE A 114 -11.11 -6.64 -16.00
C ILE A 114 -10.13 -5.70 -15.29
N TYR A 115 -10.57 -5.00 -14.24
CA TYR A 115 -9.70 -4.12 -13.47
C TYR A 115 -8.49 -4.87 -12.89
N PHE A 116 -8.69 -6.09 -12.40
CA PHE A 116 -7.60 -6.91 -11.88
C PHE A 116 -6.57 -7.28 -12.96
N GLN A 117 -7.02 -7.56 -14.19
CA GLN A 117 -6.13 -7.80 -15.32
C GLN A 117 -5.33 -6.55 -15.71
N GLU A 118 -6.00 -5.39 -15.75
CA GLU A 118 -5.36 -4.10 -16.03
C GLU A 118 -4.33 -3.75 -14.95
N GLN A 119 -4.67 -3.93 -13.68
CA GLN A 119 -3.77 -3.71 -12.55
C GLN A 119 -2.54 -4.62 -12.64
N LYS A 120 -2.73 -5.90 -13.03
CA LYS A 120 -1.61 -6.83 -13.23
C LYS A 120 -0.70 -6.38 -14.38
N ALA A 121 -1.27 -5.87 -15.47
CA ALA A 121 -0.49 -5.33 -16.58
C ALA A 121 0.32 -4.09 -16.16
N MET A 122 -0.29 -3.16 -15.43
CA MET A 122 0.38 -1.99 -14.87
C MET A 122 1.51 -2.39 -13.90
N ASN A 123 1.27 -3.37 -13.03
CA ASN A 123 2.28 -3.86 -12.10
C ASN A 123 3.48 -4.47 -12.84
N MET A 124 3.27 -5.18 -13.95
CA MET A 124 4.36 -5.68 -14.79
C MET A 124 5.17 -4.55 -15.43
N GLU A 125 4.51 -3.47 -15.88
CA GLU A 125 5.19 -2.31 -16.43
C GLU A 125 6.02 -1.56 -15.37
N LEU A 126 5.49 -1.44 -14.15
CA LEU A 126 6.23 -0.85 -13.02
C LEU A 126 7.49 -1.64 -12.68
N LEU A 127 7.41 -2.97 -12.64
CA LEU A 127 8.59 -3.82 -12.42
C LEU A 127 9.64 -3.62 -13.51
N LYS A 128 9.23 -3.59 -14.78
CA LYS A 128 10.14 -3.30 -15.90
C LYS A 128 10.81 -1.93 -15.77
N ARG A 129 10.08 -0.93 -15.28
CA ARG A 129 10.64 0.42 -15.07
C ARG A 129 11.63 0.45 -13.91
N ILE A 130 11.39 -0.31 -12.85
CA ILE A 130 12.33 -0.46 -11.72
C ILE A 130 13.63 -1.10 -12.21
N ASP A 131 13.57 -2.19 -12.97
CA ASP A 131 14.76 -2.85 -13.52
C ASP A 131 15.58 -1.88 -14.39
N ASN A 132 14.92 -1.11 -15.26
CA ASN A 132 15.58 -0.11 -16.10
C ASN A 132 16.24 1.00 -15.27
N LEU A 133 15.59 1.46 -14.20
CA LEU A 133 16.14 2.47 -13.29
C LEU A 133 17.36 1.95 -12.54
N GLU A 134 17.31 0.69 -12.08
CA GLU A 134 18.45 0.04 -11.41
C GLU A 134 19.66 -0.06 -12.35
N GLN A 135 19.45 -0.53 -13.58
CA GLN A 135 20.50 -0.57 -14.61
C GLN A 135 21.08 0.81 -14.93
N THR A 136 20.21 1.83 -15.02
CA THR A 136 20.64 3.22 -15.26
C THR A 136 21.48 3.74 -14.10
N ASN A 137 21.04 3.52 -12.86
CA ASN A 137 21.76 3.93 -11.66
C ASN A 137 23.12 3.23 -11.54
N GLN A 138 23.20 1.93 -11.84
CA GLN A 138 24.46 1.21 -11.87
C GLN A 138 25.41 1.79 -12.92
N THR A 139 24.91 2.09 -14.11
CA THR A 139 25.70 2.71 -15.18
C THR A 139 26.22 4.09 -14.79
N LEU A 140 25.38 4.91 -14.15
CA LEU A 140 25.77 6.23 -13.66
C LEU A 140 26.84 6.14 -12.57
N THR A 141 26.69 5.20 -11.63
CA THR A 141 27.65 4.97 -10.56
C THR A 141 29.01 4.56 -11.14
N ASN A 142 29.03 3.62 -12.10
CA ASN A 142 30.27 3.21 -12.77
C ASN A 142 30.94 4.39 -13.49
N LYS A 143 30.17 5.26 -14.17
CA LYS A 143 30.70 6.45 -14.84
C LYS A 143 31.29 7.46 -13.84
N ILE A 144 30.64 7.65 -12.68
CA ILE A 144 31.13 8.52 -11.62
C ILE A 144 32.48 7.98 -11.10
N ASP A 145 32.57 6.68 -10.84
CA ASP A 145 33.82 6.05 -10.37
C ASP A 145 34.97 6.19 -11.40
N GLU A 146 34.69 6.00 -12.69
CA GLU A 146 35.67 6.21 -13.76
C GLU A 146 36.13 7.67 -13.85
N GLN A 147 35.19 8.61 -13.74
CA GLN A 147 35.50 10.03 -13.72
C GLN A 147 36.35 10.39 -12.50
N GLN A 148 36.02 9.88 -11.32
CA GLN A 148 36.79 10.11 -10.09
C GLN A 148 38.22 9.63 -10.24
N LYS A 149 38.43 8.41 -10.75
CA LYS A 149 39.79 7.88 -11.03
C LYS A 149 40.57 8.77 -12.00
N THR A 150 39.90 9.32 -13.02
CA THR A 150 40.53 10.22 -14.00
C THR A 150 40.92 11.55 -13.36
N ILE A 151 40.06 12.11 -12.51
CA ILE A 151 40.32 13.33 -11.75
C ILE A 151 41.51 13.12 -10.82
N ASP A 152 41.50 12.05 -10.02
CA ASP A 152 42.60 11.75 -9.08
C ASP A 152 43.93 11.60 -9.80
N LYS A 153 43.94 10.91 -10.96
CA LYS A 153 45.15 10.79 -11.80
C LYS A 153 45.64 12.15 -12.30
N LYS A 154 44.74 13.04 -12.73
CA LYS A 154 45.10 14.39 -13.18
C LYS A 154 45.62 15.25 -12.03
N ILE A 155 45.00 15.18 -10.85
CA ILE A 155 45.44 15.89 -9.65
C ILE A 155 46.85 15.42 -9.27
N ASN A 156 47.07 14.11 -9.15
CA ASN A 156 48.39 13.56 -8.82
C ASN A 156 49.47 13.97 -9.82
N ASN A 157 49.18 13.92 -11.12
CA ASN A 157 50.13 14.36 -12.15
C ASN A 157 50.45 15.86 -12.03
N ARG A 158 49.42 16.69 -11.84
CA ARG A 158 49.62 18.14 -11.65
C ARG A 158 50.46 18.42 -10.39
N ASP A 159 50.22 17.70 -9.30
CA ASP A 159 50.98 17.87 -8.07
C ASP A 159 52.46 17.45 -8.25
N GLN A 160 52.73 16.39 -9.02
CA GLN A 160 54.09 16.02 -9.40
C GLN A 160 54.78 17.12 -10.23
N GLN A 161 54.10 17.67 -11.24
CA GLN A 161 54.62 18.77 -12.05
C GLN A 161 54.88 20.03 -11.21
N LEU A 162 54.00 20.35 -10.26
CA LEU A 162 54.20 21.48 -9.36
C LEU A 162 55.43 21.28 -8.46
N LEU A 163 55.64 20.07 -7.93
CA LEU A 163 56.82 19.77 -7.14
C LEU A 163 58.12 19.86 -7.95
N GLU A 164 58.09 19.43 -9.22
CA GLU A 164 59.21 19.56 -10.15
C GLU A 164 59.55 21.03 -10.41
N VAL A 165 58.55 21.86 -10.75
CA VAL A 165 58.73 23.30 -10.94
C VAL A 165 59.27 23.99 -9.67
N VAL A 166 58.76 23.62 -8.49
CA VAL A 166 59.26 24.16 -7.21
C VAL A 166 60.74 23.81 -7.01
N ARG A 167 61.14 22.58 -7.35
CA ARG A 167 62.53 22.14 -7.25
C ARG A 167 63.42 22.90 -8.23
N GLU A 168 63.02 23.05 -9.48
CA GLU A 168 63.74 23.83 -10.48
C GLU A 168 63.94 25.30 -10.05
N ILE A 169 62.90 25.92 -9.46
CA ILE A 169 62.99 27.28 -8.91
C ILE A 169 64.00 27.33 -7.77
N GLN A 170 64.03 26.33 -6.88
CA GLN A 170 65.00 26.28 -5.79
C GLN A 170 66.44 26.09 -6.29
N GLU A 171 66.65 25.22 -7.27
CA GLU A 171 67.96 25.00 -7.91
C GLU A 171 68.45 26.26 -8.62
N THR A 172 67.55 26.93 -9.36
CA THR A 172 67.84 28.22 -10.02
C THR A 172 68.21 29.31 -9.00
N LYS A 173 67.47 29.41 -7.89
CA LYS A 173 67.79 30.35 -6.80
C LYS A 173 69.19 30.09 -6.21
N LYS A 174 69.57 28.82 -6.03
CA LYS A 174 70.92 28.44 -5.55
C LYS A 174 72.00 28.87 -6.54
N LEU A 175 71.84 28.59 -7.83
CA LEU A 175 72.80 28.99 -8.87
C LEU A 175 72.97 30.51 -8.95
N VAL A 176 71.87 31.26 -8.88
CA VAL A 176 71.91 32.73 -8.86
C VAL A 176 72.64 33.24 -7.62
N ALA A 177 72.37 32.70 -6.44
CA ALA A 177 73.05 33.08 -5.20
C ALA A 177 74.57 32.79 -5.27
N SER A 178 74.97 31.61 -5.74
CA SER A 178 76.39 31.26 -5.91
C SER A 178 77.09 32.18 -6.90
N SER A 179 76.48 32.46 -8.05
CA SER A 179 77.06 33.37 -9.05
C SER A 179 77.18 34.83 -8.56
N GLN A 180 76.26 35.30 -7.70
CA GLN A 180 76.36 36.61 -7.06
C GLN A 180 77.49 36.66 -6.02
N GLN A 181 77.69 35.59 -5.24
CA GLN A 181 78.81 35.50 -4.29
C GLN A 181 80.17 35.52 -5.00
N GLU A 182 80.33 34.75 -6.09
CA GLU A 182 81.56 34.76 -6.89
C GLU A 182 81.84 36.16 -7.45
N LYS A 183 80.85 36.83 -8.05
CA LYS A 183 81.00 38.20 -8.55
C LYS A 183 81.39 39.20 -7.45
N SER A 184 80.81 39.08 -6.25
CA SER A 184 81.14 39.93 -5.10
C SER A 184 82.56 39.69 -4.59
N TRP A 185 83.01 38.43 -4.59
CA TRP A 185 84.37 38.05 -4.22
C TRP A 185 85.40 38.57 -5.23
N PHE A 186 85.17 38.36 -6.53
CA PHE A 186 86.03 38.88 -7.60
C PHE A 186 86.10 40.41 -7.59
N ALA A 187 84.97 41.11 -7.40
CA ALA A 187 84.95 42.58 -7.33
C ALA A 187 85.73 43.15 -6.12
N LYS A 188 85.84 42.39 -5.02
CA LYS A 188 86.68 42.76 -3.86
C LYS A 188 88.16 42.45 -4.09
N LEU A 189 88.47 41.39 -4.85
CA LEU A 189 89.84 40.97 -5.12
C LEU A 189 90.55 41.83 -6.18
N PHE A 190 89.79 42.39 -7.13
CA PHE A 190 90.32 43.24 -8.21
C PHE A 190 90.14 44.75 -7.95
N LYS A 191 89.59 45.15 -6.79
CA LYS A 191 89.71 46.52 -6.29
C LYS A 191 91.05 46.66 -5.54
N LYS A 192 92.11 46.93 -6.30
CA LYS A 192 93.35 47.51 -5.79
C LYS A 192 93.57 48.85 -6.47
#